data_AF-A0A3V4B6K9-F1
#
_entry.id   AF-A0A3V4B6K9-F1
#
_cell.length_a   1.000
_cell.length_b   1.000
_cell.length_c   1.000
_cell.angle_alpha   90.00
_cell.angle_beta   90.00
_cell.angle_gamma   90.00
#
_symmetry.space_group_name_H-M   'P 1'
#
loop_
_entity.id
_entity.type
_entity.pdbx_description
1 polymer ?
#
loop_
_entity_poly.entity_id
_entity_poly.type
_entity_poly.pdbx_seq_one_letter_code
_entity_poly.pdbx_strand_id
1 'polypeptide(L)'
;MAKILVLYYSMYGHIETMAHAVAEGAKKVDGAEVIIKRVPETMPPEIFAKAGGKTQNAPVATPQELADYDAIIFGTPTRFGNMSGQMRTFLDQTGGLWASGALYGKLGSVFSSTGTGGGQEQTITSTWTTLAHHGMVIVPIGYAAQELFDVSQVRGGTPYGATTIAGGDGSRQPSQEELSIARYQGEYVAGLAVKLNG
;
A
#
# COMPACT_ATOMS: atom_id res chain seq x y z
N MET A 1 -21.24 4.11 6.10
CA MET A 1 -20.23 3.14 5.60
C MET A 1 -18.94 3.90 5.44
N ALA A 2 -17.84 3.40 6.01
CA ALA A 2 -16.53 4.01 5.84
C ALA A 2 -15.95 3.60 4.48
N LYS A 3 -15.32 4.53 3.77
CA LYS A 3 -14.75 4.30 2.44
C LYS A 3 -13.24 4.09 2.54
N ILE A 4 -12.77 2.94 2.06
CA ILE A 4 -11.36 2.52 2.12
C ILE A 4 -10.81 2.48 0.70
N LEU A 5 -9.73 3.23 0.45
CA LEU A 5 -8.96 3.14 -0.78
C LEU A 5 -7.70 2.29 -0.56
N VAL A 6 -7.54 1.23 -1.35
CA VAL A 6 -6.24 0.58 -1.54
C VAL A 6 -5.61 1.20 -2.79
N LEU A 7 -4.70 2.15 -2.56
CA LEU A 7 -3.99 2.87 -3.62
C LEU A 7 -2.61 2.28 -3.81
N TYR A 8 -2.22 1.89 -5.01
CA TYR A 8 -0.93 1.24 -5.20
C TYR A 8 -0.18 1.61 -6.48
N TYR A 9 1.12 1.35 -6.48
CA TYR A 9 1.93 1.23 -7.69
C TYR A 9 2.51 -0.18 -7.78
N SER A 10 2.48 -0.80 -8.94
CA SER A 10 3.13 -2.10 -9.18
C SER A 10 3.73 -2.11 -10.58
N MET A 11 4.96 -2.61 -10.72
CA MET A 11 5.60 -2.79 -12.03
C MET A 11 5.46 -4.23 -12.52
N TYR A 12 5.71 -5.20 -11.63
CA TYR A 12 5.78 -6.62 -11.97
C TYR A 12 4.67 -7.48 -11.34
N GLY A 13 3.70 -6.85 -10.67
CA GLY A 13 2.52 -7.54 -10.11
C GLY A 13 2.59 -7.85 -8.61
N HIS A 14 3.77 -7.87 -7.97
CA HIS A 14 3.87 -8.23 -6.55
C HIS A 14 3.03 -7.33 -5.63
N ILE A 15 3.09 -6.01 -5.82
CA ILE A 15 2.26 -5.07 -5.06
C ILE A 15 0.77 -5.18 -5.45
N GLU A 16 0.46 -5.48 -6.70
CA GLU A 16 -0.93 -5.67 -7.13
C GLU A 16 -1.55 -6.87 -6.41
N THR A 17 -0.82 -7.99 -6.34
CA THR A 17 -1.23 -9.18 -5.56
C THR A 17 -1.42 -8.83 -4.08
N MET A 18 -0.49 -8.10 -3.49
CA MET A 18 -0.62 -7.64 -2.10
C MET A 18 -1.81 -6.68 -1.91
N ALA A 19 -2.07 -5.78 -2.87
CA ALA A 19 -3.20 -4.85 -2.83
C ALA A 19 -4.54 -5.60 -2.85
N HIS A 20 -4.65 -6.66 -3.65
CA HIS A 20 -5.83 -7.53 -3.64
C HIS A 20 -6.00 -8.24 -2.28
N ALA A 21 -4.92 -8.74 -1.67
CA ALA A 21 -4.98 -9.35 -0.34
C ALA A 21 -5.36 -8.33 0.76
N VAL A 22 -4.81 -7.12 0.73
CA VAL A 22 -5.25 -6.02 1.62
C VAL A 22 -6.74 -5.76 1.43
N ALA A 23 -7.21 -5.64 0.19
CA ALA A 23 -8.62 -5.41 -0.09
C ALA A 23 -9.52 -6.58 0.34
N GLU A 24 -9.07 -7.83 0.19
CA GLU A 24 -9.77 -9.01 0.71
C GLU A 24 -9.98 -8.92 2.23
N GLY A 25 -8.94 -8.53 2.97
CA GLY A 25 -9.04 -8.31 4.41
C GLY A 25 -10.01 -7.19 4.77
N ALA A 26 -9.87 -6.03 4.13
CA ALA A 26 -10.74 -4.88 4.37
C ALA A 26 -12.23 -5.18 4.12
N LYS A 27 -12.52 -5.98 3.08
CA LYS A 27 -13.90 -6.37 2.70
C LYS A 27 -14.60 -7.28 3.71
N LYS A 28 -13.88 -7.87 4.67
CA LYS A 28 -14.50 -8.66 5.75
C LYS A 28 -15.20 -7.79 6.80
N VAL A 29 -14.90 -6.49 6.83
CA VAL A 29 -15.42 -5.58 7.85
C VAL A 29 -16.79 -5.06 7.42
N ASP A 30 -17.82 -5.39 8.18
CA ASP A 30 -19.16 -4.86 7.96
C ASP A 30 -19.15 -3.32 8.03
N GLY A 31 -19.77 -2.68 7.04
CA GLY A 31 -19.81 -1.23 6.93
C GLY A 31 -18.60 -0.60 6.22
N ALA A 32 -17.66 -1.39 5.70
CA ALA A 32 -16.54 -0.92 4.87
C ALA A 32 -16.84 -1.02 3.37
N GLU A 33 -16.73 0.10 2.65
CA GLU A 33 -16.75 0.14 1.18
C GLU A 33 -15.31 0.21 0.66
N VAL A 34 -14.84 -0.83 -0.05
CA VAL A 34 -13.43 -0.98 -0.42
C VAL A 34 -13.21 -0.82 -1.92
N ILE A 35 -12.36 0.13 -2.31
CA ILE A 35 -11.99 0.45 -3.69
C ILE A 35 -10.50 0.18 -3.89
N ILE A 36 -10.13 -0.42 -5.02
CA ILE A 36 -8.71 -0.61 -5.41
C ILE A 36 -8.43 0.30 -6.61
N LYS A 37 -7.40 1.13 -6.51
CA LYS A 37 -6.91 1.94 -7.64
C LYS A 37 -5.39 1.91 -7.70
N ARG A 38 -4.85 2.22 -8.88
CA ARG A 38 -3.41 2.40 -9.08
C ARG A 38 -3.06 3.84 -9.37
N VAL A 39 -1.84 4.25 -9.04
CA VAL A 39 -1.29 5.53 -9.52
C VAL A 39 -0.94 5.44 -11.02
N PRO A 40 -0.83 6.58 -11.72
CA PRO A 40 -0.37 6.61 -13.11
C PRO A 40 1.04 6.00 -13.26
N GLU A 41 1.29 5.33 -14.38
CA GLU A 41 2.66 4.98 -14.79
C GLU A 41 3.35 6.24 -15.33
N THR A 42 4.65 6.40 -15.05
CA THR A 42 5.46 7.54 -15.49
C THR A 42 6.44 7.18 -16.61
N MET A 43 6.73 5.88 -16.78
CA MET A 43 7.51 5.41 -17.92
C MET A 43 6.68 5.49 -19.21
N PRO A 44 7.28 5.88 -20.35
CA PRO A 44 6.62 5.75 -21.64
C PRO A 44 6.15 4.30 -21.88
N PRO A 45 4.95 4.08 -22.44
CA PRO A 45 4.36 2.74 -22.57
C PRO A 45 5.28 1.70 -23.24
N GLU A 46 6.04 2.11 -24.27
CA GLU A 46 6.98 1.26 -24.99
C GLU A 46 8.18 0.83 -24.11
N ILE A 47 8.64 1.71 -23.22
CA ILE A 47 9.73 1.40 -22.29
C ILE A 47 9.21 0.52 -21.16
N PHE A 48 7.99 0.77 -20.66
CA PHE A 48 7.33 -0.09 -19.69
C PHE A 48 7.16 -1.51 -20.22
N ALA A 49 6.64 -1.66 -21.43
CA ALA A 49 6.48 -2.96 -22.08
C ALA A 49 7.82 -3.67 -22.30
N LYS A 50 8.85 -2.96 -22.79
CA LYS A 50 10.19 -3.52 -22.99
C LYS A 50 10.85 -3.96 -21.69
N ALA A 51 10.58 -3.28 -20.59
CA ALA A 51 11.07 -3.63 -19.26
C ALA A 51 10.34 -4.81 -18.61
N GLY A 52 9.38 -5.44 -19.31
CA GLY A 52 8.56 -6.54 -18.78
C GLY A 52 7.50 -6.08 -17.78
N GLY A 53 7.08 -4.81 -17.85
CA GLY A 53 6.03 -4.28 -16.99
C GLY A 53 4.70 -4.99 -17.22
N LYS A 54 4.02 -5.35 -16.13
CA LYS A 54 2.73 -6.04 -16.15
C LYS A 54 1.58 -5.04 -16.36
N THR A 55 0.75 -5.29 -17.38
CA THR A 55 -0.52 -4.58 -17.56
C THR A 55 -1.50 -4.86 -16.42
N GLN A 56 -2.19 -3.83 -15.97
CA GLN A 56 -3.07 -3.87 -14.79
C GLN A 56 -4.47 -3.36 -15.13
N ASN A 57 -5.47 -4.00 -14.54
CA ASN A 57 -6.88 -3.69 -14.78
C ASN A 57 -7.45 -2.67 -13.78
N ALA A 58 -6.76 -2.43 -12.65
CA ALA A 58 -7.20 -1.44 -11.68
C ALA A 58 -7.26 -0.05 -12.33
N PRO A 59 -8.34 0.72 -12.10
CA PRO A 59 -8.46 2.06 -12.63
C PRO A 59 -7.38 2.97 -12.05
N VAL A 60 -6.97 3.97 -12.85
CA VAL A 60 -5.99 4.98 -12.42
C VAL A 60 -6.67 5.98 -11.51
N ALA A 61 -6.06 6.26 -10.35
CA ALA A 61 -6.55 7.26 -9.43
C ALA A 61 -6.19 8.69 -9.87
N THR A 62 -7.00 9.67 -9.49
CA THR A 62 -6.61 11.08 -9.50
C THR A 62 -6.14 11.52 -8.12
N PRO A 63 -5.31 12.57 -7.99
CA PRO A 63 -4.95 13.10 -6.68
C PRO A 63 -6.16 13.61 -5.89
N GLN A 64 -7.18 14.18 -6.55
CA GLN A 64 -8.29 14.85 -5.89
C GLN A 64 -9.24 13.88 -5.19
N GLU A 65 -9.46 12.69 -5.75
CA GLU A 65 -10.40 11.72 -5.17
C GLU A 65 -9.91 11.16 -3.82
N LEU A 66 -8.64 11.34 -3.44
CA LEU A 66 -8.16 10.89 -2.14
C LEU A 66 -8.97 11.48 -0.97
N ALA A 67 -9.57 12.66 -1.16
CA ALA A 67 -10.42 13.31 -0.17
C ALA A 67 -11.71 12.52 0.13
N ASP A 68 -12.17 11.68 -0.81
CA ASP A 68 -13.45 10.96 -0.74
C ASP A 68 -13.41 9.70 0.13
N TYR A 69 -12.24 9.36 0.70
CA TYR A 69 -12.03 8.13 1.47
C TYR A 69 -11.71 8.44 2.93
N ASP A 70 -12.11 7.57 3.85
CA ASP A 70 -11.83 7.70 5.29
C ASP A 70 -10.49 7.07 5.68
N ALA A 71 -10.07 6.07 4.90
CA ALA A 71 -8.78 5.42 5.03
C ALA A 71 -8.13 5.19 3.66
N ILE A 72 -6.81 5.37 3.59
CA ILE A 72 -6.01 5.07 2.41
C ILE A 72 -4.86 4.15 2.81
N ILE A 73 -4.76 3.00 2.13
CA ILE A 73 -3.70 2.02 2.33
C ILE A 73 -2.80 2.02 1.09
N PHE A 74 -1.58 2.53 1.25
CA PHE A 74 -0.64 2.79 0.16
C PHE A 74 0.27 1.60 -0.11
N GLY A 75 0.29 1.11 -1.34
CA GLY A 75 1.18 0.03 -1.80
C GLY A 75 2.28 0.54 -2.72
N THR A 76 3.55 0.29 -2.41
CA THR A 76 4.65 0.70 -3.30
C THR A 76 5.85 -0.26 -3.24
N PRO A 77 6.43 -0.66 -4.39
CA PRO A 77 7.67 -1.40 -4.40
C PRO A 77 8.81 -0.48 -3.97
N THR A 78 9.77 -1.06 -3.26
CA THR A 78 10.97 -0.36 -2.84
C THR A 78 11.81 0.06 -4.04
N ARG A 79 12.27 1.32 -4.02
CA ARG A 79 13.36 1.83 -4.86
C ARG A 79 14.44 2.40 -3.94
N PHE A 80 15.48 1.60 -3.70
CA PHE A 80 16.60 1.95 -2.82
C PHE A 80 16.16 2.50 -1.44
N GLY A 81 15.24 1.78 -0.77
CA GLY A 81 14.72 2.15 0.55
C GLY A 81 13.71 3.30 0.57
N ASN A 82 13.23 3.75 -0.59
CA ASN A 82 12.14 4.73 -0.73
C ASN A 82 10.93 4.12 -1.44
N MET A 83 9.82 4.86 -1.48
CA MET A 83 8.72 4.58 -2.41
C MET A 83 9.17 4.67 -3.87
N SER A 84 8.40 4.08 -4.79
CA SER A 84 8.64 4.24 -6.22
C SER A 84 8.51 5.70 -6.68
N GLY A 85 9.21 6.06 -7.75
CA GLY A 85 9.09 7.38 -8.37
C GLY A 85 7.66 7.71 -8.79
N GLN A 86 6.92 6.73 -9.29
CA GLN A 86 5.51 6.86 -9.67
C GLN A 86 4.62 7.26 -8.47
N MET A 87 4.81 6.60 -7.32
CA MET A 87 4.08 6.95 -6.09
C MET A 87 4.47 8.36 -5.61
N ARG A 88 5.77 8.68 -5.65
CA ARG A 88 6.28 10.01 -5.28
C ARG A 88 5.68 11.11 -6.16
N THR A 89 5.73 10.94 -7.48
CA THR A 89 5.14 11.88 -8.45
C THR A 89 3.64 12.05 -8.27
N PHE A 90 2.92 10.98 -7.92
CA PHE A 90 1.48 11.08 -7.60
C PHE A 90 1.25 11.90 -6.32
N LEU A 91 2.00 11.62 -5.25
CA LEU A 91 1.88 12.37 -4.00
C LEU A 91 2.34 13.83 -4.13
N ASP A 92 3.27 14.15 -5.02
CA ASP A 92 3.68 15.54 -5.31
C ASP A 92 2.53 16.38 -5.90
N GLN A 93 1.52 15.75 -6.50
CA GLN A 93 0.34 16.42 -7.04
C GLN A 93 -0.74 16.70 -5.98
N THR A 94 -0.54 16.26 -4.73
CA THR A 94 -1.51 16.44 -3.65
C THR A 94 -1.38 17.77 -2.91
N GLY A 95 -0.58 18.72 -3.42
CA GLY A 95 -0.40 20.04 -2.80
C GLY A 95 -1.71 20.82 -2.58
N GLY A 96 -2.68 20.69 -3.48
CA GLY A 96 -4.01 21.29 -3.29
C GLY A 96 -4.81 20.68 -2.14
N LEU A 97 -4.70 19.36 -1.94
CA LEU A 97 -5.32 18.67 -0.79
C LEU A 97 -4.63 19.00 0.52
N TRP A 98 -3.30 19.13 0.48
CA TRP A 98 -2.50 19.55 1.63
C TRP A 98 -2.93 20.95 2.10
N ALA A 99 -3.01 21.90 1.18
CA ALA A 99 -3.35 23.29 1.49
C ALA A 99 -4.75 23.45 2.10
N SER A 100 -5.71 22.60 1.71
CA SER A 100 -7.08 22.62 2.24
C SER A 100 -7.27 21.74 3.48
N GLY A 101 -6.26 20.96 3.90
CA GLY A 101 -6.38 19.99 4.98
C GLY A 101 -7.28 18.80 4.64
N ALA A 102 -7.51 18.52 3.35
CA ALA A 102 -8.49 17.50 2.92
C ALA A 102 -8.15 16.07 3.37
N LEU A 103 -6.88 15.80 3.69
CA LEU A 103 -6.45 14.49 4.19
C LEU A 103 -6.20 14.45 5.70
N TYR A 104 -6.40 15.57 6.41
CA TYR A 104 -6.15 15.66 7.84
C TYR A 104 -7.08 14.74 8.62
N GLY A 105 -6.51 13.98 9.57
CA GLY A 105 -7.26 13.06 10.45
C GLY A 105 -7.68 11.74 9.81
N LYS A 106 -7.58 11.58 8.49
CA LYS A 106 -7.88 10.32 7.79
C LYS A 106 -6.82 9.25 8.12
N LEU A 107 -7.22 7.98 8.08
CA LEU A 107 -6.30 6.87 8.37
C LEU A 107 -5.35 6.62 7.19
N GLY A 108 -4.06 6.52 7.47
CA GLY A 108 -3.01 6.18 6.51
C GLY A 108 -2.24 4.94 6.94
N SER A 109 -2.12 3.94 6.06
CA SER A 109 -1.27 2.76 6.29
C SER A 109 -0.51 2.39 5.03
N VAL A 110 0.58 1.62 5.13
CA VAL A 110 1.49 1.38 4.00
C VAL A 110 1.92 -0.09 3.97
N PHE A 111 2.02 -0.66 2.76
CA PHE A 111 2.62 -1.96 2.50
C PHE A 111 3.63 -1.87 1.34
N SER A 112 4.58 -2.79 1.28
CA SER A 112 5.68 -2.70 0.31
C SER A 112 6.11 -4.05 -0.30
N SER A 113 7.02 -3.99 -1.26
CA SER A 113 7.73 -5.15 -1.80
C SER A 113 9.20 -4.81 -2.03
N THR A 114 10.07 -5.80 -1.93
CA THR A 114 11.52 -5.66 -2.19
C THR A 114 12.03 -6.81 -3.04
N GLY A 115 13.23 -6.69 -3.60
CA GLY A 115 13.91 -7.84 -4.20
C GLY A 115 14.34 -8.85 -3.13
N THR A 116 15.11 -8.41 -2.14
CA THR A 116 15.80 -9.30 -1.18
C THR A 116 15.61 -8.89 0.29
N GLY A 117 14.52 -8.19 0.62
CA GLY A 117 14.20 -7.72 1.97
C GLY A 117 14.78 -6.35 2.32
N GLY A 118 15.97 -6.02 1.79
CA GLY A 118 16.64 -4.74 2.06
C GLY A 118 15.81 -3.52 1.67
N GLY A 119 15.65 -2.58 2.61
CA GLY A 119 14.95 -1.31 2.41
C GLY A 119 13.45 -1.32 2.69
N GLN A 120 12.83 -2.48 2.94
CA GLN A 120 11.38 -2.58 3.13
C GLN A 120 10.84 -1.73 4.29
N GLU A 121 11.59 -1.67 5.40
CA GLU A 121 11.22 -0.86 6.56
C GLU A 121 11.30 0.63 6.22
N GLN A 122 12.41 1.04 5.59
CA GLN A 122 12.65 2.43 5.21
C GLN A 122 11.66 2.93 4.17
N THR A 123 11.25 2.08 3.22
CA THR A 123 10.21 2.45 2.26
C THR A 123 8.89 2.76 2.95
N ILE A 124 8.50 2.00 3.96
CA ILE A 124 7.28 2.27 4.72
C ILE A 124 7.42 3.55 5.55
N THR A 125 8.46 3.65 6.38
CA THR A 125 8.61 4.77 7.32
C THR A 125 8.87 6.09 6.60
N SER A 126 9.62 6.09 5.49
CA SER A 126 9.78 7.30 4.66
C SER A 126 8.48 7.70 3.94
N THR A 127 7.62 6.74 3.60
CA THR A 127 6.27 7.04 3.08
C THR A 127 5.42 7.72 4.16
N TRP A 128 5.49 7.25 5.41
CA TRP A 128 4.80 7.88 6.54
C TRP A 128 5.17 9.34 6.75
N THR A 129 6.41 9.74 6.47
CA THR A 129 6.79 11.17 6.50
C THR A 129 5.87 12.02 5.62
N THR A 130 5.53 11.55 4.42
CA THR A 130 4.60 12.28 3.53
C THR A 130 3.17 12.28 4.07
N LEU A 131 2.72 11.16 4.64
CA LEU A 131 1.38 11.07 5.24
C LEU A 131 1.24 11.99 6.46
N ALA A 132 2.30 12.11 7.25
CA ALA A 132 2.35 13.01 8.41
C ALA A 132 2.25 14.48 8.00
N HIS A 133 2.87 14.89 6.88
CA HIS A 133 2.72 16.24 6.34
C HIS A 133 1.27 16.59 5.93
N HIS A 134 0.48 15.58 5.56
CA HIS A 134 -0.96 15.71 5.31
C HIS A 134 -1.80 15.65 6.60
N GLY A 135 -1.20 15.39 7.75
CA GLY A 135 -1.90 15.22 9.02
C GLY A 135 -2.72 13.93 9.11
N MET A 136 -2.37 12.91 8.32
CA MET A 136 -3.02 11.60 8.40
C MET A 136 -2.67 10.87 9.71
N VAL A 137 -3.62 10.11 10.25
CA VAL A 137 -3.38 9.21 11.38
C VAL A 137 -2.70 7.94 10.85
N ILE A 138 -1.42 7.78 11.18
CA ILE A 138 -0.62 6.64 10.71
C ILE A 138 -0.94 5.38 11.53
N VAL A 139 -1.30 4.31 10.82
CA VAL A 139 -1.67 3.02 11.40
C VAL A 139 -0.62 1.94 11.04
N PRO A 140 0.34 1.63 11.92
CA PRO A 140 1.20 0.45 11.79
C PRO A 140 0.43 -0.84 12.13
N ILE A 141 0.99 -2.01 11.81
CA ILE A 141 0.34 -3.30 12.11
C ILE A 141 0.81 -3.96 13.40
N GLY A 142 1.96 -3.53 13.95
CA GLY A 142 2.53 -4.16 15.14
C GLY A 142 2.79 -5.65 14.93
N TYR A 143 2.56 -6.47 15.96
CA TYR A 143 2.83 -7.92 15.95
C TYR A 143 1.58 -8.79 16.11
N ALA A 144 0.40 -8.26 15.78
CA ALA A 144 -0.85 -9.01 15.93
C ALA A 144 -0.92 -10.23 14.98
N ALA A 145 -0.44 -10.08 13.74
CA ALA A 145 -0.28 -11.19 12.80
C ALA A 145 0.82 -12.16 13.30
N GLN A 146 0.43 -13.38 13.68
CA GLN A 146 1.33 -14.35 14.32
C GLN A 146 2.44 -14.85 13.39
N GLU A 147 2.19 -14.79 12.07
CA GLU A 147 3.17 -15.08 11.02
C GLU A 147 4.43 -14.21 11.16
N LEU A 148 4.33 -13.04 11.80
CA LEU A 148 5.49 -12.17 12.06
C LEU A 148 6.55 -12.82 12.96
N PHE A 149 6.18 -13.81 13.78
CA PHE A 149 7.09 -14.55 14.64
C PHE A 149 7.69 -15.80 13.97
N ASP A 150 7.15 -16.23 12.82
CA ASP A 150 7.76 -17.33 12.07
C ASP A 150 9.06 -16.84 11.39
N VAL A 151 10.17 -17.44 11.82
CA VAL A 151 11.52 -17.23 11.28
C VAL A 151 12.10 -18.52 10.69
N SER A 152 11.28 -19.56 10.54
CA SER A 152 11.69 -20.84 9.93
C SER A 152 11.85 -20.77 8.41
N GLN A 153 11.27 -19.74 7.78
CA GLN A 153 11.34 -19.48 6.35
C GLN A 153 11.57 -18.00 6.04
N VAL A 154 12.06 -17.71 4.83
CA VAL A 154 12.23 -16.33 4.35
C VAL A 154 10.85 -15.72 4.05
N ARG A 155 10.53 -14.63 4.74
CA ARG A 155 9.23 -13.95 4.67
C ARG A 155 9.39 -12.42 4.72
N GLY A 156 8.62 -11.71 3.92
CA GLY A 156 8.35 -10.27 4.10
C GLY A 156 7.26 -10.01 5.15
N GLY A 157 7.18 -8.79 5.66
CA GLY A 157 6.24 -8.35 6.69
C GLY A 157 6.99 -7.82 7.90
N THR A 158 6.58 -6.65 8.36
CA THR A 158 7.23 -5.89 9.44
C THR A 158 6.15 -5.28 10.35
N PRO A 159 6.47 -4.86 11.59
CA PRO A 159 5.49 -4.15 12.40
C PRO A 159 5.02 -2.82 11.81
N TYR A 160 5.77 -2.25 10.84
CA TYR A 160 5.37 -1.04 10.13
C TYR A 160 4.27 -1.31 9.09
N GLY A 161 4.22 -2.51 8.52
CA GLY A 161 3.28 -2.88 7.47
C GLY A 161 3.65 -4.20 6.80
N ALA A 162 2.68 -4.76 6.07
CA ALA A 162 2.90 -5.97 5.28
C ALA A 162 3.95 -5.71 4.18
N THR A 163 4.81 -6.68 3.93
CA THR A 163 5.74 -6.64 2.80
C THR A 163 5.85 -8.01 2.15
N THR A 164 6.32 -8.04 0.91
CA THR A 164 6.65 -9.30 0.21
C THR A 164 8.04 -9.23 -0.42
N ILE A 165 8.72 -10.37 -0.46
CA ILE A 165 10.05 -10.50 -1.07
C ILE A 165 9.90 -11.11 -2.48
N ALA A 166 10.22 -10.33 -3.52
CA ALA A 166 10.07 -10.72 -4.93
C ALA A 166 11.19 -11.63 -5.47
N GLY A 167 12.30 -11.77 -4.75
CA GLY A 167 13.53 -12.36 -5.28
C GLY A 167 14.32 -11.36 -6.12
N GLY A 168 15.63 -11.55 -6.23
CA GLY A 168 16.50 -10.66 -7.03
C GLY A 168 16.18 -10.68 -8.54
N ASP A 169 15.57 -11.76 -9.00
CA ASP A 169 15.08 -11.97 -10.36
C ASP A 169 13.58 -11.64 -10.54
N GLY A 170 12.89 -11.28 -9.46
CA GLY A 170 11.44 -11.01 -9.46
C GLY A 170 10.54 -12.24 -9.60
N SER A 171 11.08 -13.46 -9.58
CA SER A 171 10.30 -14.69 -9.87
C SER A 171 9.46 -15.16 -8.68
N ARG A 172 9.84 -14.83 -7.44
CA ARG A 172 9.06 -15.20 -6.26
C ARG A 172 7.71 -14.49 -6.30
N GLN A 173 6.67 -15.22 -5.91
CA GLN A 173 5.35 -14.69 -5.66
C GLN A 173 5.13 -14.51 -4.15
N PRO A 174 4.23 -13.60 -3.74
CA PRO A 174 3.87 -13.46 -2.34
C PRO A 174 3.45 -14.80 -1.73
N SER A 175 4.05 -15.17 -0.60
CA SER A 175 3.71 -16.42 0.10
C SER A 175 2.36 -16.32 0.81
N GLN A 176 1.78 -17.45 1.23
CA GLN A 176 0.52 -17.43 1.98
C GLN A 176 0.63 -16.66 3.29
N GLU A 177 1.78 -16.70 3.96
CA GLU A 177 2.02 -15.92 5.19
C GLU A 177 2.10 -14.42 4.90
N GLU A 178 2.81 -14.01 3.85
CA GLU A 178 2.87 -12.61 3.42
C GLU A 178 1.47 -12.08 3.05
N LEU A 179 0.66 -12.90 2.37
CA LEU A 179 -0.72 -12.58 2.02
C LEU A 179 -1.64 -12.56 3.24
N SER A 180 -1.42 -13.43 4.23
CA SER A 180 -2.16 -13.42 5.50
C SER A 180 -1.93 -12.12 6.25
N ILE A 181 -0.67 -11.68 6.36
CA ILE A 181 -0.30 -10.40 6.99
C ILE A 181 -0.94 -9.22 6.22
N ALA A 182 -0.96 -9.27 4.88
CA ALA A 182 -1.61 -8.25 4.05
C ALA A 182 -3.13 -8.17 4.30
N ARG A 183 -3.81 -9.32 4.37
CA ARG A 183 -5.24 -9.39 4.73
C ARG A 183 -5.48 -8.82 6.12
N TYR A 184 -4.65 -9.21 7.10
CA TYR A 184 -4.74 -8.66 8.45
C TYR A 184 -4.64 -7.13 8.45
N GLN A 185 -3.67 -6.56 7.73
CA GLN A 185 -3.51 -5.11 7.63
C GLN A 185 -4.76 -4.42 7.08
N GLY A 186 -5.35 -4.97 6.02
CA GLY A 186 -6.58 -4.44 5.44
C GLY A 186 -7.78 -4.50 6.40
N GLU A 187 -7.97 -5.66 7.04
CA GLU A 187 -9.05 -5.88 8.01
C GLU A 187 -8.92 -4.94 9.22
N TYR A 188 -7.70 -4.78 9.75
CA TYR A 188 -7.42 -3.92 10.89
C TYR A 188 -7.69 -2.43 10.58
N VAL A 189 -7.16 -1.91 9.47
CA VAL A 189 -7.36 -0.51 9.09
C VAL A 189 -8.82 -0.23 8.75
N ALA A 190 -9.51 -1.14 8.05
CA ALA A 190 -10.93 -0.99 7.76
C ALA A 190 -11.79 -1.01 9.04
N GLY A 191 -11.48 -1.89 9.99
CA GLY A 191 -12.14 -1.93 11.30
C GLY A 191 -12.00 -0.62 12.07
N LEU A 192 -10.81 -0.01 12.04
CA LEU A 192 -10.61 1.32 12.61
C LEU A 192 -11.38 2.41 11.85
N ALA A 193 -11.41 2.34 10.51
CA ALA A 193 -12.13 3.30 9.69
C ALA A 193 -13.64 3.29 9.99
N VAL A 194 -14.24 2.11 10.09
CA VAL A 194 -15.64 1.93 10.48
C VAL A 194 -15.87 2.41 11.91
N LYS A 195 -14.96 2.13 12.84
CA LYS A 195 -15.12 2.58 14.24
C LYS A 195 -15.09 4.11 14.40
N LEU A 196 -14.38 4.81 13.52
CA LEU A 196 -14.23 6.27 13.57
C LEU A 196 -15.28 7.03 12.73
N ASN A 197 -15.79 6.42 11.66
CA ASN A 197 -16.59 7.10 10.63
C ASN A 197 -17.92 6.39 10.30
N GLY A 198 -18.23 5.29 11.00
CA GLY A 198 -19.44 4.47 10.84
C GLY A 198 -20.50 4.74 11.90
#